data_AF-A0A9N7AUV3-F1
#
_entry.id   AF-A0A9N7AUV3-F1
#
_cell.length_a   1.000
_cell.length_b   1.000
_cell.length_c   1.000
_cell.angle_alpha   90.00
_cell.angle_beta   90.00
_cell.angle_gamma   90.00
#
_symmetry.space_group_name_H-M   'P 1'
#
loop_
_entity.id
_entity.type
_entity.pdbx_description
1 polymer ?
#
loop_
_entity_poly.entity_id
_entity_poly.type
_entity_poly.pdbx_seq_one_letter_code
_entity_poly.pdbx_strand_id
1 'polypeptide(L)'
;MNKKVDKNIKNKSKNKKSIWSKLMFWKTDNDLIQHNYFENILYPFFITKENEKKNVLDFIKKQDIQSFLFYTNSKNWLNILQHGICPVKNINLELDEEYIVWSYQQKDFSIGLEFDVSSRAQFWKWMKESVDDQKFNYDNFLVIGINPYSLYTRTSKDWVWDKSLSIVFINQKIEIDSIEWLLFRDYQTYQQAKKYIEEVMLNNRIRIYYKNENMK
;
A
#
# COMPACT_ATOMS: atom_id res chain seq x y z
N MET A 1 73.11 -12.20 -1.18
CA MET A 1 71.87 -12.21 -0.36
C MET A 1 71.04 -11.00 -0.71
N ASN A 2 69.95 -11.17 -1.47
CA ASN A 2 68.96 -10.13 -1.71
C ASN A 2 67.58 -10.78 -1.78
N LYS A 3 66.71 -10.40 -0.84
CA LYS A 3 65.32 -10.84 -0.74
C LYS A 3 64.50 -10.18 -1.85
N LYS A 4 63.76 -10.97 -2.62
CA LYS A 4 62.52 -10.53 -3.27
C LYS A 4 61.43 -11.54 -2.92
N VAL A 5 60.53 -11.11 -2.04
CA VAL A 5 59.27 -11.78 -1.73
C VAL A 5 58.25 -11.17 -2.69
N ASP A 6 57.90 -11.91 -3.74
CA ASP A 6 56.84 -11.50 -4.65
C ASP A 6 55.47 -11.71 -4.00
N LYS A 7 54.77 -10.59 -3.88
CA LYS A 7 53.43 -10.45 -3.32
C LYS A 7 52.41 -11.12 -4.25
N ASN A 8 51.98 -12.33 -3.90
CA ASN A 8 50.79 -12.94 -4.49
C ASN A 8 49.58 -12.71 -3.56
N ILE A 9 49.06 -11.49 -3.53
CA ILE A 9 47.72 -11.22 -2.97
C ILE A 9 46.75 -11.32 -4.14
N LYS A 10 46.18 -12.52 -4.31
CA LYS A 10 45.05 -12.77 -5.20
C LYS A 10 43.92 -11.81 -4.84
N ASN A 11 43.55 -10.98 -5.81
CA ASN A 11 42.36 -10.13 -5.79
C ASN A 11 41.14 -10.99 -5.43
N LYS A 12 40.62 -10.82 -4.20
CA LYS A 12 39.25 -11.19 -3.87
C LYS A 12 38.34 -10.41 -4.81
N SER A 13 37.56 -11.13 -5.60
CA SER A 13 36.48 -10.56 -6.40
C SER A 13 35.60 -9.71 -5.47
N LYS A 14 35.63 -8.39 -5.68
CA LYS A 14 34.61 -7.50 -5.13
C LYS A 14 33.31 -7.89 -5.81
N ASN A 15 32.49 -8.70 -5.15
CA ASN A 15 31.06 -8.76 -5.43
C ASN A 15 30.56 -7.31 -5.32
N LYS A 16 30.38 -6.65 -6.47
CA LYS A 16 29.67 -5.37 -6.54
C LYS A 16 28.24 -5.71 -6.11
N LYS A 17 27.91 -5.46 -4.85
CA LYS A 17 26.52 -5.40 -4.40
C LYS A 17 25.83 -4.38 -5.29
N SER A 18 24.82 -4.84 -6.01
CA SER A 18 24.06 -4.08 -6.98
C SER A 18 23.12 -3.19 -6.20
N ILE A 19 23.53 -1.94 -5.92
CA ILE A 19 22.74 -0.95 -5.15
C ILE A 19 21.58 -0.47 -6.04
N TRP A 20 20.41 -1.08 -5.94
CA TRP A 20 19.21 -0.62 -6.65
C TRP A 20 17.98 -0.71 -5.76
N SER A 21 17.36 0.44 -5.48
CA SER A 21 15.96 0.48 -5.06
C SER A 21 15.10 0.85 -6.27
N LYS A 22 13.87 0.33 -6.34
CA LYS A 22 13.03 0.49 -7.54
C LYS A 22 11.54 0.61 -7.21
N LEU A 23 10.94 1.71 -7.67
CA LEU A 23 9.50 1.83 -7.81
C LEU A 23 9.06 1.24 -9.14
N MET A 24 8.11 0.30 -9.10
CA MET A 24 7.48 -0.29 -10.27
C MET A 24 6.02 0.12 -10.31
N PHE A 25 5.59 0.73 -11.40
CA PHE A 25 4.23 1.23 -11.54
C PHE A 25 3.37 0.27 -12.37
N TRP A 26 2.21 -0.10 -11.83
CA TRP A 26 1.14 -0.70 -12.60
C TRP A 26 -0.02 0.27 -12.74
N LYS A 27 -0.41 0.50 -14.00
CA LYS A 27 -1.41 1.47 -14.43
C LYS A 27 -2.13 0.98 -15.68
N THR A 28 -3.35 1.45 -15.84
CA THR A 28 -4.21 1.32 -17.01
C THR A 28 -4.25 2.65 -17.77
N ASP A 29 -4.74 2.65 -19.01
CA ASP A 29 -4.96 3.89 -19.76
C ASP A 29 -6.00 4.81 -19.08
N ASN A 30 -6.97 4.22 -18.37
CA ASN A 30 -7.96 4.93 -17.57
C ASN A 30 -7.33 5.68 -16.37
N ASP A 31 -6.18 5.22 -15.87
CA ASP A 31 -5.48 5.89 -14.76
C ASP A 31 -4.94 7.26 -15.16
N LEU A 32 -4.58 7.48 -16.44
CA LEU A 32 -4.15 8.79 -16.94
C LEU A 32 -5.29 9.82 -16.88
N ILE A 33 -6.53 9.37 -17.16
CA ILE A 33 -7.73 10.21 -17.11
C ILE A 33 -8.10 10.53 -15.66
N GLN A 34 -8.07 9.53 -14.77
CA GLN A 34 -8.36 9.72 -13.35
C GLN A 34 -7.29 10.57 -12.63
N HIS A 35 -6.02 10.45 -13.02
CA HIS A 35 -4.95 11.29 -12.48
C HIS A 35 -5.20 12.76 -12.83
N ASN A 36 -5.57 13.06 -14.08
CA ASN A 36 -5.95 14.40 -14.49
C ASN A 36 -7.19 14.94 -13.74
N TYR A 37 -8.17 14.10 -13.45
CA TYR A 37 -9.32 14.49 -12.65
C TYR A 37 -8.94 14.80 -11.19
N PHE A 38 -8.12 13.95 -10.57
CA PHE A 38 -7.72 14.15 -9.18
C PHE A 38 -6.82 15.38 -9.00
N GLU A 39 -5.77 15.50 -9.80
CA GLU A 39 -4.79 16.60 -9.71
C GLU A 39 -5.39 17.96 -10.11
N ASN A 40 -6.20 18.01 -11.17
CA ASN A 40 -6.70 19.30 -11.68
C ASN A 40 -8.05 19.71 -11.09
N ILE A 41 -8.90 18.75 -10.68
CA ILE A 41 -10.27 19.05 -10.23
C ILE A 41 -10.40 18.86 -8.73
N LEU A 42 -9.93 17.75 -8.16
CA LEU A 42 -10.10 17.49 -6.71
C LEU A 42 -9.04 18.19 -5.85
N TYR A 43 -7.82 18.38 -6.37
CA TYR A 43 -6.71 18.97 -5.61
C TYR A 43 -7.02 20.34 -4.98
N PRO A 44 -7.64 21.27 -5.72
CA PRO A 44 -8.01 22.58 -5.17
C PRO A 44 -9.10 22.53 -4.09
N PHE A 45 -10.00 21.53 -4.11
CA PHE A 45 -11.07 21.40 -3.09
C PHE A 45 -10.56 20.93 -1.72
N PHE A 46 -9.32 20.44 -1.64
CA PHE A 46 -8.70 19.99 -0.38
C PHE A 46 -8.44 21.11 0.64
N ILE A 47 -8.52 22.37 0.21
CA ILE A 47 -8.21 23.54 1.05
C ILE A 47 -9.47 24.14 1.70
N THR A 48 -10.68 23.79 1.22
CA THR A 48 -11.89 24.59 1.51
C THR A 48 -13.03 23.85 2.21
N LYS A 49 -12.98 22.52 2.38
CA LYS A 49 -14.03 21.79 3.10
C LYS A 49 -13.50 21.38 4.47
N GLU A 50 -14.09 21.93 5.53
CA GLU A 50 -13.88 21.52 6.90
C GLU A 50 -15.10 20.69 7.36
N ASN A 51 -15.18 19.39 7.00
CA ASN A 51 -16.05 18.40 7.67
C ASN A 51 -16.20 17.07 6.92
N GLU A 52 -15.58 16.88 5.75
CA GLU A 52 -15.88 15.71 4.91
C GLU A 52 -15.52 14.40 5.62
N LYS A 53 -14.45 14.39 6.41
CA LYS A 53 -14.13 13.34 7.40
C LYS A 53 -15.32 12.93 8.27
N LYS A 54 -16.05 13.91 8.85
CA LYS A 54 -17.19 13.62 9.72
C LYS A 54 -18.35 13.04 8.92
N ASN A 55 -18.60 13.56 7.72
CA ASN A 55 -19.62 13.03 6.82
C ASN A 55 -19.33 11.55 6.47
N VAL A 56 -18.06 11.23 6.21
CA VAL A 56 -17.62 9.86 5.95
C VAL A 56 -17.80 8.99 7.19
N LEU A 57 -17.43 9.44 8.39
CA LEU A 57 -17.65 8.67 9.62
C LEU A 57 -19.13 8.43 9.93
N ASP A 58 -19.99 9.43 9.70
CA ASP A 58 -21.43 9.28 9.87
C ASP A 58 -22.01 8.25 8.88
N PHE A 59 -21.51 8.25 7.65
CA PHE A 59 -21.86 7.24 6.65
C PHE A 59 -21.40 5.85 7.07
N ILE A 60 -20.15 5.71 7.52
CA ILE A 60 -19.56 4.46 8.02
C ILE A 60 -20.41 3.87 9.14
N LYS A 61 -20.79 4.70 10.11
CA LYS A 61 -21.65 4.30 11.22
C LYS A 61 -23.04 3.86 10.75
N LYS A 62 -23.63 4.57 9.79
CA LYS A 62 -24.98 4.25 9.26
C LYS A 62 -25.00 2.95 8.44
N GLN A 63 -23.91 2.64 7.75
CA GLN A 63 -23.79 1.46 6.88
C GLN A 63 -23.12 0.27 7.56
N ASP A 64 -22.78 0.39 8.86
CA ASP A 64 -22.06 -0.64 9.63
C ASP A 64 -20.74 -1.09 8.98
N ILE A 65 -20.04 -0.15 8.37
CA ILE A 65 -18.73 -0.37 7.74
C ILE A 65 -17.69 -0.54 8.85
N GLN A 66 -16.94 -1.64 8.82
CA GLN A 66 -15.95 -1.96 9.85
C GLN A 66 -14.56 -1.45 9.47
N SER A 67 -14.21 -1.51 8.19
CA SER A 67 -12.88 -1.17 7.69
C SER A 67 -12.92 -0.42 6.37
N PHE A 68 -11.92 0.43 6.20
CA PHE A 68 -11.46 0.85 4.88
C PHE A 68 -10.54 -0.22 4.29
N LEU A 69 -10.57 -0.38 2.97
CA LEU A 69 -9.79 -1.35 2.21
C LEU A 69 -8.79 -0.66 1.29
N PHE A 70 -7.53 -1.06 1.42
CA PHE A 70 -6.45 -0.72 0.50
C PHE A 70 -5.89 -1.99 -0.14
N TYR A 71 -5.78 -1.98 -1.47
CA TYR A 71 -5.32 -3.08 -2.30
C TYR A 71 -3.93 -2.78 -2.85
N THR A 72 -3.01 -3.72 -2.69
CA THR A 72 -1.63 -3.54 -3.15
C THR A 72 -0.97 -4.88 -3.48
N ASN A 73 0.26 -4.85 -3.99
CA ASN A 73 1.04 -6.06 -4.18
C ASN A 73 1.51 -6.63 -2.84
N SER A 74 1.48 -7.96 -2.67
CA SER A 74 1.93 -8.61 -1.45
C SER A 74 3.38 -8.32 -1.13
N LYS A 75 4.26 -8.09 -2.11
CA LYS A 75 5.67 -7.72 -1.88
C LYS A 75 5.87 -6.42 -1.10
N ASN A 76 4.89 -5.52 -1.10
CA ASN A 76 4.99 -4.24 -0.41
C ASN A 76 4.81 -4.36 1.12
N TRP A 77 4.48 -5.56 1.63
CA TRP A 77 4.09 -5.75 3.02
C TRP A 77 5.11 -5.22 4.03
N LEU A 78 6.41 -5.44 3.79
CA LEU A 78 7.45 -5.06 4.73
C LEU A 78 7.59 -3.53 4.79
N ASN A 79 7.66 -2.86 3.64
CA ASN A 79 7.68 -1.40 3.56
C ASN A 79 6.49 -0.79 4.31
N ILE A 80 5.30 -1.35 4.10
CA ILE A 80 4.07 -0.85 4.73
C ILE A 80 4.09 -1.07 6.25
N LEU A 81 4.62 -2.20 6.72
CA LEU A 81 4.79 -2.46 8.15
C LEU A 81 5.93 -1.66 8.80
N GLN A 82 6.83 -1.05 8.03
CA GLN A 82 7.90 -0.20 8.55
C GLN A 82 7.54 1.28 8.48
N HIS A 83 6.80 1.69 7.45
CA HIS A 83 6.62 3.09 7.09
C HIS A 83 5.16 3.51 6.99
N GLY A 84 4.20 2.61 7.13
CA GLY A 84 2.79 2.88 6.85
C GLY A 84 2.49 2.93 5.34
N ILE A 85 1.30 3.40 4.97
CA ILE A 85 0.94 3.57 3.56
C ILE A 85 1.20 5.03 3.19
N CYS A 86 2.11 5.26 2.24
CA CYS A 86 2.50 6.59 1.79
C CYS A 86 1.88 6.92 0.42
N PRO A 87 1.53 8.19 0.15
CA PRO A 87 1.45 8.68 -1.22
C PRO A 87 2.75 8.38 -1.97
N VAL A 88 2.68 8.20 -3.29
CA VAL A 88 3.84 7.73 -4.08
C VAL A 88 5.07 8.62 -3.87
N LYS A 89 4.89 9.94 -3.87
CA LYS A 89 6.00 10.90 -3.70
C LYS A 89 6.69 10.82 -2.34
N ASN A 90 6.07 10.14 -1.38
CA ASN A 90 6.52 9.99 0.00
C ASN A 90 7.01 8.56 0.30
N ILE A 91 7.02 7.65 -0.67
CA ILE A 91 7.58 6.32 -0.48
C ILE A 91 9.09 6.44 -0.31
N ASN A 92 9.60 5.93 0.81
CA ASN A 92 11.01 5.76 1.05
C ASN A 92 11.36 4.28 0.84
N LEU A 93 12.42 4.03 0.08
CA LEU A 93 12.91 2.68 -0.18
C LEU A 93 14.33 2.53 0.36
N GLU A 94 14.53 1.48 1.13
CA GLU A 94 15.85 1.03 1.54
C GLU A 94 16.63 0.49 0.33
N LEU A 95 17.94 0.32 0.52
CA LEU A 95 18.77 -0.30 -0.51
C LEU A 95 18.30 -1.73 -0.79
N ASP A 96 18.25 -2.07 -2.07
CA ASP A 96 17.82 -3.39 -2.56
C ASP A 96 16.32 -3.68 -2.35
N GLU A 97 15.53 -2.64 -2.05
CA GLU A 97 14.07 -2.73 -1.92
C GLU A 97 13.34 -2.44 -3.23
N GLU A 98 12.36 -3.28 -3.55
CA GLU A 98 11.40 -3.05 -4.63
C GLU A 98 10.01 -2.78 -4.06
N TYR A 99 9.34 -1.76 -4.59
CA TYR A 99 7.95 -1.46 -4.24
C TYR A 99 7.10 -1.31 -5.50
N ILE A 100 5.96 -1.98 -5.50
CA ILE A 100 5.05 -2.05 -6.64
C ILE A 100 3.85 -1.13 -6.38
N VAL A 101 3.86 0.04 -7.02
CA VAL A 101 2.78 1.01 -6.93
C VAL A 101 1.61 0.57 -7.79
N TRP A 102 0.45 0.41 -7.17
CA TRP A 102 -0.82 0.19 -7.87
C TRP A 102 -1.55 1.51 -7.97
N SER A 103 -1.56 2.07 -9.19
CA SER A 103 -2.16 3.37 -9.41
C SER A 103 -3.66 3.40 -9.14
N TYR A 104 -4.35 2.26 -9.03
CA TYR A 104 -5.75 2.18 -8.60
C TYR A 104 -6.07 3.04 -7.37
N GLN A 105 -5.27 2.87 -6.30
CA GLN A 105 -5.50 3.49 -5.00
C GLN A 105 -4.30 4.28 -4.48
N GLN A 106 -3.15 4.22 -5.14
CA GLN A 106 -1.96 4.95 -4.69
C GLN A 106 -1.54 5.97 -5.74
N LYS A 107 -1.70 7.25 -5.42
CA LYS A 107 -1.39 8.38 -6.30
C LYS A 107 -0.23 9.20 -5.69
N ASP A 108 0.29 10.16 -6.46
CA ASP A 108 1.43 10.98 -6.05
C ASP A 108 1.18 11.71 -4.73
N PHE A 109 -0.03 12.23 -4.53
CA PHE A 109 -0.37 13.05 -3.38
C PHE A 109 -1.44 12.44 -2.45
N SER A 110 -2.01 11.30 -2.82
CA SER A 110 -3.15 10.71 -2.11
C SER A 110 -3.16 9.19 -2.11
N ILE A 111 -3.93 8.65 -1.17
CA ILE A 111 -4.24 7.22 -1.03
C ILE A 111 -5.75 7.06 -1.04
N GLY A 112 -6.28 6.32 -2.01
CA GLY A 112 -7.68 5.94 -2.10
C GLY A 112 -8.00 4.71 -1.26
N LEU A 113 -9.12 4.75 -0.57
CA LEU A 113 -9.62 3.69 0.30
C LEU A 113 -11.06 3.33 -0.07
N GLU A 114 -11.34 2.06 -0.32
CA GLU A 114 -12.71 1.56 -0.50
C GLU A 114 -13.37 1.24 0.85
N PHE A 115 -14.69 1.24 0.91
CA PHE A 115 -15.40 0.67 2.05
C PHE A 115 -15.46 -0.87 1.95
N ASP A 116 -15.43 -1.58 3.08
CA ASP A 116 -15.49 -3.04 3.10
C ASP A 116 -16.81 -3.66 2.59
N VAL A 117 -17.87 -2.87 2.56
CA VAL A 117 -19.16 -3.18 1.94
C VAL A 117 -19.19 -2.99 0.41
N SER A 118 -18.10 -2.52 -0.21
CA SER A 118 -18.05 -2.36 -1.67
C SER A 118 -18.20 -3.73 -2.36
N SER A 119 -18.80 -3.73 -3.55
CA SER A 119 -18.84 -4.92 -4.40
C SER A 119 -17.45 -5.29 -4.96
N ARG A 120 -16.44 -4.45 -4.75
CA ARG A 120 -15.08 -4.54 -5.31
C ARG A 120 -15.07 -4.62 -6.84
N ALA A 121 -16.18 -4.26 -7.49
CA ALA A 121 -16.32 -4.36 -8.94
C ALA A 121 -15.32 -3.46 -9.67
N GLN A 122 -15.05 -2.27 -9.13
CA GLN A 122 -14.05 -1.34 -9.68
C GLN A 122 -12.63 -1.90 -9.56
N PHE A 123 -12.28 -2.44 -8.39
CA PHE A 123 -10.99 -3.11 -8.19
C PHE A 123 -10.81 -4.28 -9.19
N TRP A 124 -11.80 -5.17 -9.30
CA TRP A 124 -11.70 -6.31 -10.23
C TRP A 124 -11.67 -5.88 -11.70
N LYS A 125 -12.38 -4.80 -12.06
CA LYS A 125 -12.31 -4.22 -13.40
C LYS A 125 -10.91 -3.69 -13.69
N TRP A 126 -10.38 -2.84 -12.81
CA TRP A 126 -9.04 -2.28 -12.93
C TRP A 126 -7.97 -3.38 -13.00
N MET A 127 -8.10 -4.42 -12.16
CA MET A 127 -7.21 -5.57 -12.18
C MET A 127 -7.19 -6.27 -13.53
N LYS A 128 -8.36 -6.54 -14.13
CA LYS A 128 -8.45 -7.17 -15.45
C LYS A 128 -7.81 -6.31 -16.53
N GLU A 129 -8.12 -5.01 -16.54
CA GLU A 129 -7.54 -4.04 -17.49
C GLU A 129 -6.01 -3.91 -17.34
N SER A 130 -5.47 -4.16 -16.15
CA SER A 130 -4.03 -4.13 -15.88
C SER A 130 -3.28 -5.42 -16.24
N VAL A 131 -4.00 -6.52 -16.50
CA VAL A 131 -3.41 -7.87 -16.68
C VAL A 131 -3.10 -8.20 -18.15
N ASP A 132 -3.66 -7.47 -19.11
CA ASP A 132 -3.44 -7.71 -20.54
C ASP A 132 -1.94 -7.53 -20.97
N ASP A 133 -1.08 -7.04 -20.08
CA ASP A 133 0.39 -6.96 -20.22
C ASP A 133 1.19 -8.22 -19.76
N GLN A 134 0.55 -9.37 -19.49
CA GLN A 134 1.16 -10.68 -19.14
C GLN A 134 2.09 -10.73 -17.89
N LYS A 135 2.25 -9.65 -17.12
CA LYS A 135 3.17 -9.58 -15.97
C LYS A 135 2.51 -9.60 -14.60
N PHE A 136 1.19 -9.64 -14.55
CA PHE A 136 0.44 -9.47 -13.31
C PHE A 136 -0.07 -10.83 -12.79
N ASN A 137 0.33 -11.22 -11.59
CA ASN A 137 -0.14 -12.44 -10.93
C ASN A 137 -1.28 -12.11 -9.94
N TYR A 138 -2.48 -12.61 -10.23
CA TYR A 138 -3.69 -12.46 -9.42
C TYR A 138 -3.60 -13.01 -7.99
N ASP A 139 -2.62 -13.87 -7.71
CA ASP A 139 -2.43 -14.46 -6.38
C ASP A 139 -1.49 -13.65 -5.49
N ASN A 140 -0.85 -12.60 -6.02
CA ASN A 140 0.15 -11.81 -5.30
C ASN A 140 -0.36 -10.46 -4.81
N PHE A 141 -1.63 -10.37 -4.42
CA PHE A 141 -2.17 -9.15 -3.83
C PHE A 141 -2.41 -9.29 -2.33
N LEU A 142 -2.27 -8.15 -1.67
CA LEU A 142 -2.51 -7.93 -0.26
C LEU A 142 -3.71 -6.99 -0.12
N VAL A 143 -4.64 -7.36 0.76
CA VAL A 143 -5.70 -6.46 1.20
C VAL A 143 -5.34 -5.98 2.59
N ILE A 144 -5.42 -4.67 2.80
CA ILE A 144 -5.15 -4.03 4.09
C ILE A 144 -6.44 -3.43 4.60
N GLY A 145 -6.85 -3.87 5.80
CA GLY A 145 -7.93 -3.28 6.55
C GLY A 145 -7.44 -2.13 7.41
N ILE A 146 -8.04 -0.96 7.23
CA ILE A 146 -7.69 0.25 7.95
C ILE A 146 -8.88 0.66 8.80
N ASN A 147 -8.63 0.90 10.08
CA ASN A 147 -9.66 1.32 11.02
C ASN A 147 -10.06 2.79 10.76
N PRO A 148 -11.32 3.08 10.39
CA PRO A 148 -11.73 4.45 10.05
C PRO A 148 -11.58 5.44 11.21
N TYR A 149 -11.84 5.01 12.44
CA TYR A 149 -11.80 5.86 13.62
C TYR A 149 -10.35 6.17 14.04
N SER A 150 -9.45 5.18 14.02
CA SER A 150 -8.02 5.41 14.21
C SER A 150 -7.48 6.36 13.12
N LEU A 151 -7.86 6.15 11.86
CA LEU A 151 -7.46 7.01 10.76
C LEU A 151 -7.96 8.46 10.94
N TYR A 152 -9.20 8.65 11.38
CA TYR A 152 -9.78 9.97 11.62
C TYR A 152 -8.97 10.75 12.66
N THR A 153 -8.62 10.12 13.78
CA THR A 153 -7.88 10.77 14.87
C THR A 153 -6.42 11.07 14.52
N ARG A 154 -5.82 10.32 13.59
CA ARG A 154 -4.40 10.43 13.23
C ARG A 154 -4.15 11.25 11.97
N THR A 155 -5.18 11.55 11.20
CA THR A 155 -5.07 12.42 10.04
C THR A 155 -5.41 13.86 10.40
N SER A 156 -4.56 14.81 10.00
CA SER A 156 -4.79 16.23 10.23
C SER A 156 -5.52 16.90 9.07
N LYS A 157 -5.25 16.48 7.82
CA LYS A 157 -5.90 17.01 6.61
C LYS A 157 -7.26 16.38 6.38
N ASP A 158 -8.25 17.14 5.91
CA ASP A 158 -9.57 16.57 5.59
C ASP A 158 -9.48 15.48 4.50
N TRP A 159 -10.51 14.65 4.41
CA TRP A 159 -10.62 13.59 3.41
C TRP A 159 -11.43 14.08 2.20
N VAL A 160 -11.31 13.38 1.07
CA VAL A 160 -12.23 13.59 -0.06
C VAL A 160 -12.96 12.31 -0.37
N TRP A 161 -14.29 12.37 -0.33
CA TRP A 161 -15.12 11.23 -0.68
C TRP A 161 -15.65 11.35 -2.11
N ASP A 162 -15.16 10.47 -2.97
CA ASP A 162 -15.77 10.24 -4.28
C ASP A 162 -16.91 9.23 -4.13
N LYS A 163 -18.14 9.75 -4.07
CA LYS A 163 -19.35 8.94 -3.95
C LYS A 163 -19.59 8.04 -5.16
N SER A 164 -19.16 8.46 -6.35
CA SER A 164 -19.36 7.69 -7.59
C SER A 164 -18.52 6.42 -7.60
N LEU A 165 -17.30 6.51 -7.07
CA LEU A 165 -16.38 5.38 -6.94
C LEU A 165 -16.50 4.67 -5.60
N SER A 166 -17.19 5.26 -4.62
CA SER A 166 -17.21 4.80 -3.23
C SER A 166 -15.79 4.70 -2.63
N ILE A 167 -14.95 5.67 -2.99
CA ILE A 167 -13.55 5.77 -2.54
C ILE A 167 -13.37 7.04 -1.70
N VAL A 168 -12.68 6.89 -0.58
CA VAL A 168 -12.23 8.01 0.26
C VAL A 168 -10.73 8.22 0.04
N PHE A 169 -10.36 9.42 -0.36
CA PHE A 169 -8.98 9.82 -0.59
C PHE A 169 -8.37 10.52 0.63
N ILE A 170 -7.19 10.05 1.01
CA ILE A 170 -6.39 10.52 2.14
C ILE A 170 -5.13 11.20 1.59
N ASN A 171 -4.97 12.50 1.87
CA ASN A 171 -3.88 13.31 1.30
C ASN A 171 -2.64 13.43 2.19
N GLN A 172 -2.34 12.34 2.87
CA GLN A 172 -1.21 12.21 3.76
C GLN A 172 -0.90 10.73 3.96
N LYS A 173 0.25 10.47 4.59
CA LYS A 173 0.59 9.13 5.05
C LYS A 173 -0.50 8.58 6.00
N ILE A 174 -0.81 7.31 5.82
CA ILE A 174 -1.59 6.49 6.76
C ILE A 174 -0.60 5.78 7.68
N GLU A 175 -0.64 6.14 8.97
CA GLU A 175 0.24 5.55 9.97
C GLU A 175 -0.10 4.07 10.23
N ILE A 176 0.92 3.28 10.59
CA ILE A 176 0.75 1.85 10.88
C ILE A 176 -0.29 1.56 11.96
N ASP A 177 -0.44 2.46 12.92
CA ASP A 177 -1.42 2.34 14.00
C ASP A 177 -2.89 2.46 13.51
N SER A 178 -3.11 2.85 12.26
CA SER A 178 -4.43 2.81 11.62
C SER A 178 -4.68 1.50 10.87
N ILE A 179 -3.67 0.66 10.67
CA ILE A 179 -3.80 -0.67 10.07
C ILE A 179 -4.30 -1.64 11.14
N GLU A 180 -5.41 -2.31 10.85
CA GLU A 180 -6.06 -3.24 11.77
C GLU A 180 -5.82 -4.70 11.37
N TRP A 181 -5.77 -4.97 10.06
CA TRP A 181 -5.50 -6.30 9.58
C TRP A 181 -4.90 -6.34 8.17
N LEU A 182 -4.24 -7.46 7.89
CA LEU A 182 -3.65 -7.80 6.59
C LEU A 182 -4.19 -9.14 6.11
N LEU A 183 -4.68 -9.21 4.89
CA LEU A 183 -5.12 -10.45 4.25
C LEU A 183 -4.24 -10.77 3.06
N PHE A 184 -3.43 -11.81 3.22
CA PHE A 184 -2.50 -12.32 2.21
C PHE A 184 -3.13 -13.43 1.37
N ARG A 185 -2.77 -13.45 0.10
CA ARG A 185 -3.09 -14.55 -0.83
C ARG A 185 -1.92 -15.48 -1.12
N ASP A 186 -0.70 -14.99 -0.99
CA ASP A 186 0.51 -15.81 -1.04
C ASP A 186 0.88 -16.29 0.36
N TYR A 187 0.96 -17.62 0.51
CA TYR A 187 1.30 -18.29 1.76
C TYR A 187 2.74 -18.00 2.22
N GLN A 188 3.70 -17.91 1.29
CA GLN A 188 5.09 -17.64 1.65
C GLN A 188 5.23 -16.25 2.24
N THR A 189 4.67 -15.24 1.57
CA THR A 189 4.63 -13.87 2.08
C THR A 189 3.88 -13.79 3.42
N TYR A 190 2.74 -14.47 3.56
CA TYR A 190 2.00 -14.54 4.82
C TYR A 190 2.87 -15.01 6.00
N GLN A 191 3.61 -16.12 5.83
CA GLN A 191 4.46 -16.66 6.89
C GLN A 191 5.59 -15.71 7.27
N GLN A 192 6.20 -15.03 6.30
CA GLN A 192 7.22 -14.02 6.54
C GLN A 192 6.66 -12.83 7.34
N ALA A 193 5.49 -12.32 6.93
CA ALA A 193 4.83 -11.21 7.59
C ALA A 193 4.37 -11.57 9.01
N LYS A 194 3.84 -12.78 9.21
CA LYS A 194 3.44 -13.29 10.53
C LYS A 194 4.62 -13.31 11.49
N LYS A 195 5.74 -13.91 11.07
CA LYS A 195 6.97 -13.96 11.86
C LYS A 195 7.49 -12.56 12.20
N TYR A 196 7.50 -11.65 11.22
CA TYR A 196 7.93 -10.27 11.45
C TYR A 196 7.06 -9.56 12.50
N ILE A 197 5.73 -9.64 12.37
CA ILE A 197 4.77 -9.02 13.32
C ILE A 197 4.96 -9.55 14.75
N GLU A 198 5.25 -10.84 14.90
CA GLU A 198 5.59 -11.46 16.19
C GLU A 198 6.91 -10.90 16.75
N GLU A 199 7.96 -10.80 15.92
CA GLU A 199 9.27 -10.28 16.30
C GLU A 199 9.24 -8.80 16.72
N VAL A 200 8.45 -7.96 16.04
CA VAL A 200 8.31 -6.53 16.37
C VAL A 200 7.15 -6.23 17.33
N MET A 201 6.56 -7.26 17.94
CA MET A 201 5.46 -7.14 18.93
C MET A 201 4.24 -6.35 18.44
N LEU A 202 3.93 -6.43 17.14
CA LEU A 202 2.73 -5.85 16.53
C LEU A 202 1.53 -6.79 16.55
N ASN A 203 1.71 -8.04 16.99
CA ASN A 203 0.68 -9.10 17.01
C ASN A 203 -0.56 -8.77 17.84
N ASN A 204 -0.45 -7.89 18.83
CA ASN A 204 -1.59 -7.39 19.61
C ASN A 204 -2.35 -6.23 18.93
N ARG A 205 -1.85 -5.71 17.80
CA ARG A 205 -2.39 -4.54 17.10
C ARG A 205 -2.88 -4.86 15.70
N ILE A 206 -2.13 -5.68 14.96
CA ILE A 206 -2.42 -6.01 13.57
C ILE A 206 -2.74 -7.50 13.48
N ARG A 207 -3.95 -7.81 13.00
CA ARG A 207 -4.38 -9.18 12.73
C ARG A 207 -3.89 -9.58 11.34
N ILE A 208 -3.36 -10.79 11.19
CA ILE A 208 -2.91 -11.29 9.90
C ILE A 208 -3.71 -12.52 9.50
N TYR A 209 -4.16 -12.54 8.26
CA TYR A 209 -5.00 -13.59 7.69
C TYR A 209 -4.38 -14.11 6.40
N TYR A 210 -4.61 -15.39 6.14
CA TYR A 210 -4.36 -16.03 4.85
C TYR A 210 -5.70 -16.39 4.20
N LYS A 211 -5.80 -16.25 2.87
CA LYS A 211 -7.01 -16.48 2.03
C LYS A 211 -7.85 -17.73 2.39
N ASN A 212 -7.26 -18.73 3.06
CA ASN A 212 -7.91 -19.99 3.43
C ASN A 212 -7.90 -20.32 4.94
N GLU A 213 -7.44 -19.43 5.82
CA GLU A 213 -7.61 -19.60 7.27
C GLU A 213 -8.95 -18.96 7.70
N ASN A 214 -10.00 -19.80 7.74
CA ASN A 214 -11.34 -19.59 8.31
C ASN A 214 -12.44 -19.01 7.39
N MET A 215 -13.13 -19.90 6.67
CA MET A 215 -14.60 -20.01 6.78
C MET A 215 -14.93 -21.40 7.35
N LYS A 216 -14.89 -21.52 8.68
CA LYS A 216 -15.56 -22.56 9.45
C LYS A 216 -16.18 -21.91 10.67
#